data_AF-A0A936ZPS9-F1
#
_entry.id   AF-A0A936ZPS9-F1
#
_cell.length_a   1.000
_cell.length_b   1.000
_cell.length_c   1.000
_cell.angle_alpha   90.00
_cell.angle_beta   90.00
_cell.angle_gamma   90.00
#
_symmetry.space_group_name_H-M   'P 1'
#
loop_
_entity.id
_entity.type
_entity.pdbx_description
1 polymer ?
#
loop_
_entity_poly.entity_id
_entity_poly.type
_entity_poly.pdbx_seq_one_letter_code
_entity_poly.pdbx_strand_id
1 'polypeptide(L)'
;MGRSDLERLSKEELIELVLRLQRPEKTSRTSSKPPSTDRKEQREKSRPGGAKPGHEGHSRTISDTPDEVVEHRPDRCSCCGAALMTDLPSETVSLHEHVDLPEVKPLITHHRRLSVCCSTCGTRVVAPVPEAVRGTPFGPRLHGVATYLKTFQALSYERLQGALSDLFGLTLSQGG
;
A
#
# COMPACT_ATOMS: atom_id res chain seq x y z
N MET A 1 -21.20 -49.39 -0.89
CA MET A 1 -22.03 -50.35 -0.15
C MET A 1 -22.90 -51.06 -1.16
N GLY A 2 -22.77 -52.38 -1.28
CA GLY A 2 -23.55 -53.20 -2.21
C GLY A 2 -24.87 -53.66 -1.60
N ARG A 3 -25.76 -54.23 -2.42
CA ARG A 3 -27.08 -54.72 -1.97
C ARG A 3 -26.98 -55.81 -0.90
N SER A 4 -26.00 -56.71 -1.05
CA SER A 4 -25.68 -57.77 -0.07
C SER A 4 -25.20 -57.25 1.28
N ASP A 5 -24.62 -56.04 1.32
CA ASP A 5 -24.14 -55.43 2.56
C ASP A 5 -25.32 -54.84 3.35
N LEU A 6 -26.33 -54.32 2.66
CA LEU A 6 -27.54 -53.76 3.26
C LEU A 6 -28.44 -54.83 3.88
N GLU A 7 -28.50 -56.01 3.27
CA GLU A 7 -29.27 -57.16 3.76
C GLU A 7 -28.71 -57.75 5.08
N ARG A 8 -27.47 -57.40 5.43
CA ARG A 8 -26.80 -57.83 6.67
C ARG A 8 -26.96 -56.85 7.84
N LEU A 9 -27.52 -55.67 7.60
CA LEU A 9 -27.74 -54.66 8.62
C LEU A 9 -28.99 -55.00 9.45
N SER A 10 -28.91 -54.71 10.74
CA SER A 10 -30.08 -54.72 11.61
C SER A 10 -31.08 -53.62 11.21
N LYS A 11 -32.31 -53.76 11.68
CA LYS A 11 -33.37 -52.77 11.43
C LYS A 11 -32.97 -51.40 11.98
N GLU A 12 -32.34 -51.37 13.13
CA GLU A 12 -31.86 -50.17 13.80
C GLU A 12 -30.76 -49.46 12.98
N GLU A 13 -29.79 -50.22 12.48
CA GLU A 13 -28.72 -49.69 11.61
C GLU A 13 -29.27 -49.15 10.27
N LEU A 14 -30.27 -49.82 9.69
CA LEU A 14 -30.95 -49.34 8.49
C LEU A 14 -31.70 -48.02 8.77
N ILE A 15 -32.39 -47.91 9.90
CA ILE A 15 -33.08 -46.68 10.29
C ILE A 15 -32.08 -45.53 10.47
N GLU A 16 -30.97 -45.77 11.16
CA GLU A 16 -29.93 -44.76 11.38
C GLU A 16 -29.30 -44.30 10.05
N LEU A 17 -29.01 -45.25 9.16
CA LEU A 17 -28.46 -44.94 7.84
C LEU A 17 -29.42 -44.08 7.00
N VAL A 18 -30.71 -44.40 7.00
CA VAL A 18 -31.74 -43.62 6.30
C VAL A 18 -31.87 -42.21 6.88
N LEU A 19 -31.88 -42.08 8.21
CA LEU A 19 -31.94 -40.77 8.88
C LEU A 19 -30.72 -39.89 8.53
N ARG A 20 -29.54 -40.49 8.42
CA ARG A 20 -28.31 -39.80 8.02
C ARG A 20 -28.36 -39.32 6.56
N LEU A 21 -28.93 -40.12 5.66
CA LEU A 21 -29.11 -39.77 4.24
C LEU A 21 -30.15 -38.65 4.03
N GLN A 22 -31.15 -38.55 4.90
CA GLN A 22 -32.14 -37.46 4.87
C GLN A 22 -31.57 -36.12 5.36
N ARG A 23 -30.48 -36.14 6.12
CA ARG A 23 -29.80 -34.95 6.66
C ARG A 23 -28.32 -34.96 6.30
N PRO A 24 -27.98 -34.85 5.00
CA PRO A 24 -26.59 -34.81 4.58
C PRO A 24 -25.89 -33.60 5.21
N GLU A 25 -24.60 -33.75 5.46
CA GLU A 25 -23.81 -32.65 6.01
C GLU A 25 -23.87 -31.42 5.10
N LYS A 26 -24.12 -30.27 5.72
CA LYS A 26 -24.27 -28.99 5.03
C LYS A 26 -22.89 -28.43 4.64
N THR A 27 -22.54 -28.55 3.37
CA THR A 27 -21.33 -27.96 2.76
C THR A 27 -21.70 -26.77 1.87
N SER A 28 -20.74 -25.97 1.42
CA SER A 28 -20.97 -24.87 0.47
C SER A 28 -21.58 -25.34 -0.85
N ARG A 29 -21.35 -26.61 -1.22
CA ARG A 29 -21.90 -27.23 -2.43
C ARG A 29 -23.36 -27.65 -2.31
N THR A 30 -23.86 -27.82 -1.08
CA THR A 30 -25.21 -28.39 -0.83
C THR A 30 -26.09 -27.50 0.05
N SER A 31 -25.63 -26.34 0.54
CA SER A 31 -26.38 -25.61 1.58
C SER A 31 -26.30 -24.08 1.57
N SER A 32 -25.97 -23.43 0.45
CA SER A 32 -25.82 -21.95 0.34
C SER A 32 -24.89 -21.33 1.38
N LYS A 33 -24.10 -22.14 2.07
CA LYS A 33 -23.05 -21.70 2.98
C LYS A 33 -21.90 -21.12 2.16
N PRO A 34 -21.29 -20.01 2.59
CA PRO A 34 -20.14 -19.46 1.90
C PRO A 34 -18.98 -20.50 1.89
N PRO A 35 -18.22 -20.63 0.79
CA PRO A 35 -17.12 -21.59 0.66
C PRO A 35 -16.06 -21.48 1.77
N SER A 36 -15.96 -20.33 2.42
CA SER A 36 -15.08 -20.08 3.56
C SER A 36 -15.42 -20.88 4.81
N THR A 37 -16.65 -21.42 4.92
CA THR A 37 -17.09 -22.23 6.06
C THR A 37 -16.95 -23.74 5.86
N ASP A 38 -16.51 -24.17 4.69
CA ASP A 38 -16.12 -25.57 4.47
C ASP A 38 -14.78 -25.85 5.15
N ARG A 39 -14.68 -26.94 5.93
CA ARG A 39 -13.39 -27.43 6.41
C ARG A 39 -12.60 -27.90 5.19
N LYS A 40 -11.53 -27.17 4.84
CA LYS A 40 -10.53 -27.69 3.92
C LYS A 40 -9.93 -28.97 4.51
N GLU A 41 -9.99 -30.07 3.77
CA GLU A 41 -9.34 -31.30 4.16
C GLU A 41 -7.84 -31.04 4.35
N GLN A 42 -7.34 -31.31 5.55
CA GLN A 42 -5.93 -31.20 5.87
C GLN A 42 -5.24 -32.41 5.24
N ARG A 43 -4.54 -32.23 4.11
CA ARG A 43 -3.74 -33.31 3.53
C ARG A 43 -2.69 -33.73 4.56
N GLU A 44 -2.74 -34.99 4.98
CA GLU A 44 -1.78 -35.61 5.92
C GLU A 44 -0.32 -35.55 5.44
N LYS A 45 -0.09 -35.28 4.15
CA LYS A 45 1.23 -35.10 3.52
C LYS A 45 1.44 -33.69 2.97
N SER A 46 0.88 -32.68 3.61
CA SER A 46 1.19 -31.29 3.25
C SER A 46 2.65 -31.00 3.63
N ARG A 47 3.47 -30.64 2.62
CA ARG A 47 4.83 -30.13 2.88
C ARG A 47 4.70 -28.82 3.67
N PRO A 48 5.64 -28.53 4.59
CA PRO A 48 5.69 -27.22 5.24
C PRO A 48 5.65 -26.12 4.18
N GLY A 49 4.77 -25.14 4.35
CA GLY A 49 4.76 -23.96 3.51
C GLY A 49 6.04 -23.17 3.76
N GLY A 50 6.80 -22.88 2.71
CA GLY A 50 8.06 -22.15 2.80
C GLY A 50 8.92 -22.34 1.55
N ALA A 51 9.97 -21.52 1.45
CA ALA A 51 10.98 -21.68 0.41
C ALA A 51 11.63 -23.07 0.54
N LYS A 52 11.78 -23.76 -0.59
CA LYS A 52 12.41 -25.08 -0.61
C LYS A 52 13.88 -24.97 -0.16
N PRO A 53 14.45 -26.00 0.48
CA PRO A 53 15.89 -26.07 0.70
C PRO A 53 16.65 -25.83 -0.61
N GLY A 54 17.60 -24.89 -0.61
CA GLY A 54 18.35 -24.46 -1.81
C GLY A 54 17.77 -23.25 -2.55
N HIS A 55 16.70 -22.64 -2.05
CA HIS A 55 16.22 -21.36 -2.60
C HIS A 55 17.17 -20.24 -2.20
N GLU A 56 17.78 -19.57 -3.16
CA GLU A 56 18.54 -18.36 -2.90
C GLU A 56 17.59 -17.28 -2.36
N GLY A 57 18.00 -16.63 -1.29
CA GLY A 57 17.31 -15.46 -0.77
C GLY A 57 17.51 -14.29 -1.72
N HIS A 58 16.43 -13.69 -2.19
CA HIS A 58 16.49 -12.40 -2.85
C HIS A 58 16.28 -11.30 -1.81
N SER A 59 17.35 -10.56 -1.51
CA SER A 59 17.26 -9.30 -0.79
C SER A 59 17.22 -8.13 -1.77
N ARG A 60 16.67 -7.00 -1.34
CA ARG A 60 16.77 -5.75 -2.09
C ARG A 60 18.24 -5.38 -2.25
N THR A 61 18.63 -4.96 -3.44
CA THR A 61 19.95 -4.40 -3.71
C THR A 61 20.07 -3.04 -3.01
N ILE A 62 21.14 -2.86 -2.23
CA ILE A 62 21.47 -1.59 -1.58
C ILE A 62 21.90 -0.58 -2.64
N SER A 63 21.53 0.69 -2.49
CA SER A 63 21.92 1.77 -3.40
C SER A 63 23.39 2.15 -3.21
N ASP A 64 24.11 2.32 -4.31
CA ASP A 64 25.47 2.88 -4.30
C ASP A 64 25.46 4.41 -4.10
N THR A 65 24.29 5.06 -4.27
CA THR A 65 24.12 6.51 -4.15
C THR A 65 22.97 6.85 -3.19
N PRO A 66 23.19 6.74 -1.86
CA PRO A 66 22.19 7.17 -0.88
C PRO A 66 22.09 8.70 -0.84
N ASP A 67 20.89 9.22 -0.56
CA ASP A 67 20.67 10.67 -0.38
C ASP A 67 21.33 11.19 0.92
N GLU A 68 21.40 10.36 1.96
CA GLU A 68 22.00 10.66 3.26
C GLU A 68 22.69 9.42 3.84
N VAL A 69 23.81 9.61 4.54
CA VAL A 69 24.52 8.56 5.28
C VAL A 69 24.62 8.96 6.76
N VAL A 70 24.03 8.16 7.65
CA VAL A 70 24.11 8.36 9.10
C VAL A 70 24.99 7.27 9.71
N GLU A 71 26.13 7.68 10.28
CA GLU A 71 27.03 6.76 10.99
C GLU A 71 26.57 6.55 12.44
N HIS A 72 26.26 5.31 12.81
CA HIS A 72 25.94 4.94 14.18
C HIS A 72 27.19 4.40 14.89
N ARG A 73 27.83 5.22 15.73
CA ARG A 73 28.95 4.81 16.58
C ARG A 73 28.47 4.43 17.99
N PRO A 74 29.05 3.40 18.64
CA PRO A 74 28.77 3.12 20.04
C PRO A 74 29.34 4.23 20.92
N ASP A 75 28.57 4.68 21.90
CA ASP A 75 28.96 5.72 22.87
C ASP A 75 29.58 5.13 24.14
N ARG A 76 29.35 3.85 24.42
CA ARG A 76 29.84 3.13 25.60
C ARG A 76 30.29 1.72 25.28
N CYS A 77 31.30 1.26 26.02
CA CYS A 77 31.73 -0.12 25.99
C CYS A 77 30.66 -1.04 26.62
N SER A 78 30.22 -2.06 25.88
CA SER A 78 29.24 -3.05 26.37
C SER A 78 29.78 -3.93 27.50
N CYS A 79 31.10 -4.03 27.68
CA CYS A 79 31.74 -4.83 28.72
C CYS A 79 31.91 -4.06 30.05
N CYS A 80 32.47 -2.85 30.01
CA CYS A 80 32.82 -2.09 31.22
C CYS A 80 32.06 -0.77 31.41
N GLY A 81 31.23 -0.35 30.44
CA GLY A 81 30.43 0.88 30.52
C GLY A 81 31.20 2.19 30.33
N ALA A 82 32.53 2.13 30.14
CA ALA A 82 33.36 3.28 29.85
C ALA A 82 32.88 4.01 28.59
N ALA A 83 32.97 5.34 28.59
CA ALA A 83 32.63 6.16 27.43
C ALA A 83 33.64 5.92 26.29
N LEU A 84 33.13 5.79 25.07
CA LEU A 84 33.93 5.64 23.85
C LEU A 84 34.01 6.98 23.13
N MET A 85 35.22 7.41 22.80
CA MET A 85 35.42 8.67 22.09
C MET A 85 35.13 8.52 20.60
N THR A 86 34.64 9.58 19.98
CA THR A 86 34.18 9.58 18.58
C THR A 86 35.32 9.48 17.56
N ASP A 87 36.55 9.80 17.96
CA ASP A 87 37.76 9.77 17.15
C ASP A 87 38.46 8.39 17.12
N LEU A 88 37.93 7.41 17.87
CA LEU A 88 38.41 6.04 17.80
C LEU A 88 38.23 5.47 16.37
N PRO A 89 39.19 4.67 15.87
CA PRO A 89 39.04 3.99 14.59
C PRO A 89 37.77 3.11 14.56
N SER A 90 37.02 3.18 13.47
CA SER A 90 35.79 2.42 13.27
C SER A 90 35.80 1.70 11.92
N GLU A 91 35.13 0.55 11.85
CA GLU A 91 34.86 -0.19 10.61
C GLU A 91 33.35 -0.43 10.44
N THR A 92 32.88 -0.55 9.21
CA THR A 92 31.48 -0.83 8.92
C THR A 92 31.20 -2.33 9.06
N VAL A 93 30.41 -2.71 10.07
CA VAL A 93 30.04 -4.12 10.32
C VAL A 93 28.78 -4.53 9.56
N SER A 94 27.87 -3.59 9.29
CA SER A 94 26.66 -3.82 8.49
C SER A 94 26.15 -2.53 7.87
N LEU A 95 25.40 -2.65 6.77
CA LEU A 95 24.76 -1.53 6.09
C LEU A 95 23.27 -1.83 5.93
N HIS A 96 22.43 -0.90 6.37
CA HIS A 96 20.98 -0.98 6.26
C HIS A 96 20.47 0.30 5.62
N GLU A 97 19.56 0.17 4.66
CA GLU A 97 18.89 1.33 4.06
C GLU A 97 17.50 1.49 4.68
N HIS A 98 17.21 2.72 5.09
CA HIS A 98 15.85 3.16 5.35
C HIS A 98 15.38 3.97 4.16
N VAL A 99 14.43 3.43 3.39
CA VAL A 99 13.85 4.11 2.22
C VAL A 99 12.47 4.61 2.59
N ASP A 100 12.30 5.92 2.51
CA ASP A 100 11.03 6.58 2.75
C ASP A 100 10.74 7.60 1.65
N LEU A 101 9.47 7.99 1.50
CA LEU A 101 9.09 9.08 0.62
C LEU A 101 9.15 10.40 1.39
N PRO A 102 9.73 11.48 0.82
CA PRO A 102 9.62 12.78 1.44
C PRO A 102 8.15 13.22 1.49
N GLU A 103 7.83 14.11 2.41
CA GLU A 103 6.49 14.70 2.47
C GLU A 103 6.18 15.44 1.15
N VAL A 104 5.20 14.96 0.38
CA VAL A 104 4.84 15.54 -0.92
C VAL A 104 3.65 16.48 -0.77
N LYS A 105 3.88 17.80 -0.96
CA LYS A 105 2.83 18.83 -0.86
C LYS A 105 2.69 19.61 -2.17
N PRO A 106 1.50 20.15 -2.49
CA PRO A 106 1.33 21.06 -3.61
C PRO A 106 2.12 22.35 -3.39
N LEU A 107 2.88 22.76 -4.41
CA LEU A 107 3.48 24.09 -4.46
C LEU A 107 2.44 25.09 -4.99
N ILE A 108 2.01 26.03 -4.15
CA ILE A 108 1.00 27.05 -4.49
C ILE A 108 1.70 28.39 -4.73
N THR A 109 1.59 28.92 -5.95
CA THR A 109 2.15 30.23 -6.32
C THR A 109 1.04 31.25 -6.50
N HIS A 110 1.07 32.34 -5.73
CA HIS A 110 0.14 33.45 -5.87
C HIS A 110 0.66 34.49 -6.89
N HIS A 111 -0.02 34.59 -8.03
CA HIS A 111 0.25 35.64 -9.01
C HIS A 111 -0.60 36.89 -8.70
N ARG A 112 0.02 37.93 -8.16
CA ARG A 112 -0.65 39.20 -7.86
C ARG A 112 -0.46 40.18 -9.00
N ARG A 113 -1.57 40.74 -9.49
CA ARG A 113 -1.56 41.86 -10.43
C ARG A 113 -1.68 43.15 -9.64
N LEU A 114 -0.70 44.01 -9.79
CA LEU A 114 -0.67 45.31 -9.12
C LEU A 114 -1.17 46.39 -10.07
N SER A 115 -1.72 47.45 -9.49
CA SER A 115 -1.98 48.70 -10.21
C SER A 115 -1.23 49.82 -9.54
N VAL A 116 -0.66 50.72 -10.33
CA VAL A 116 0.05 51.91 -9.86
C VAL A 116 -0.51 53.14 -10.58
N CYS A 117 -0.46 54.29 -9.93
CA CYS A 117 -0.77 55.56 -10.59
C CYS A 117 0.53 56.16 -11.13
N CYS A 118 0.53 56.60 -12.39
CA CYS A 118 1.66 57.30 -12.99
C CYS A 118 1.90 58.62 -12.23
N SER A 119 3.12 58.84 -11.76
CA SER A 119 3.48 60.07 -11.03
C SER A 119 3.43 61.33 -11.90
N THR A 120 3.51 61.19 -13.22
CA THR A 120 3.55 62.33 -14.15
C THR A 120 2.15 62.79 -14.60
N CYS A 121 1.26 61.86 -14.92
CA CYS A 121 -0.07 62.18 -15.48
C CYS A 121 -1.25 61.67 -14.65
N GLY A 122 -1.00 60.98 -13.54
CA GLY A 122 -2.04 60.45 -12.65
C GLY A 122 -2.74 59.19 -13.17
N THR A 123 -2.49 58.75 -14.41
CA THR A 123 -3.15 57.58 -15.00
C THR A 123 -2.90 56.31 -14.18
N ARG A 124 -3.97 55.58 -13.86
CA ARG A 124 -3.88 54.26 -13.22
C ARG A 124 -3.53 53.19 -14.24
N VAL A 125 -2.36 52.59 -14.09
CA VAL A 125 -1.86 51.49 -14.93
C VAL A 125 -1.96 50.18 -14.15
N VAL A 126 -2.47 49.12 -14.79
CA VAL A 126 -2.61 47.78 -14.18
C VAL A 126 -1.70 46.81 -14.90
N ALA A 127 -0.98 45.97 -14.15
CA ALA A 127 -0.16 44.90 -14.71
C ALA A 127 -1.01 43.97 -15.61
N PRO A 128 -0.50 43.52 -16.77
CA PRO A 128 -1.21 42.58 -17.63
C PRO A 128 -1.48 41.26 -16.92
N VAL A 129 -2.38 40.43 -17.46
CA VAL A 129 -2.62 39.08 -16.94
C VAL A 129 -1.40 38.21 -17.25
N PRO A 130 -0.74 37.61 -16.23
CA PRO A 130 0.39 36.72 -16.48
C PRO A 130 -0.03 35.48 -17.28
N GLU A 131 0.82 35.04 -18.20
CA GLU A 131 0.57 33.84 -18.99
C GLU A 131 0.42 32.59 -18.10
N ALA A 132 1.19 32.54 -17.00
CA ALA A 132 1.20 31.43 -16.04
C ALA A 132 -0.14 31.15 -15.35
N VAL A 133 -1.09 32.09 -15.37
CA VAL A 133 -2.43 31.91 -14.79
C VAL A 133 -3.54 31.80 -15.84
N ARG A 134 -3.20 31.64 -17.12
CA ARG A 134 -4.20 31.40 -18.15
C ARG A 134 -4.69 29.95 -18.10
N GLY A 135 -6.01 29.78 -18.09
CA GLY A 135 -6.65 28.47 -18.09
C GLY A 135 -6.83 27.90 -16.68
N THR A 136 -6.45 26.65 -16.50
CA THR A 136 -6.61 25.92 -15.24
C THR A 136 -5.53 26.32 -14.22
N PRO A 137 -5.88 26.40 -12.91
CA PRO A 137 -4.91 26.68 -11.86
C PRO A 137 -3.96 25.51 -11.59
N PHE A 138 -4.20 24.33 -12.19
CA PHE A 138 -3.45 23.12 -11.93
C PHE A 138 -2.28 22.97 -12.91
N GLY A 139 -1.08 22.73 -12.37
CA GLY A 139 0.13 22.55 -13.16
C GLY A 139 0.21 21.19 -13.88
N PRO A 140 1.12 21.04 -14.86
CA PRO A 140 1.22 19.83 -15.69
C PRO A 140 1.56 18.57 -14.89
N ARG A 141 2.36 18.67 -13.81
CA ARG A 141 2.68 17.52 -12.95
C ARG A 141 1.45 16.98 -12.24
N LEU A 142 0.61 17.87 -11.70
CA LEU A 142 -0.64 17.49 -11.04
C LEU A 142 -1.61 16.85 -12.04
N HIS A 143 -1.74 17.41 -13.25
CA HIS A 143 -2.53 16.77 -14.31
C HIS A 143 -2.01 15.38 -14.67
N GLY A 144 -0.69 15.21 -14.77
CA GLY A 144 -0.07 13.91 -15.05
C GLY A 144 -0.42 12.86 -13.99
N VAL A 145 -0.26 13.20 -12.72
CA VAL A 145 -0.62 12.32 -11.59
C VAL A 145 -2.11 11.99 -11.60
N ALA A 146 -2.98 13.00 -11.72
CA ALA A 146 -4.43 12.80 -11.73
C ALA A 146 -4.88 11.92 -12.91
N THR A 147 -4.31 12.15 -14.10
CA THR A 147 -4.61 11.35 -15.30
C THR A 147 -4.11 9.92 -15.14
N TYR A 148 -2.91 9.72 -14.58
CA TYR A 148 -2.38 8.39 -14.34
C TYR A 148 -3.27 7.58 -13.39
N LEU A 149 -3.63 8.18 -12.25
CA LEU A 149 -4.49 7.56 -11.25
C LEU A 149 -5.91 7.28 -11.79
N LYS A 150 -6.46 8.21 -12.58
CA LYS A 150 -7.77 8.05 -13.19
C LYS A 150 -7.79 6.96 -14.25
N THR A 151 -6.86 7.00 -15.19
CA THR A 151 -6.90 6.21 -16.42
C THR A 151 -6.26 4.84 -16.25
N PHE A 152 -5.10 4.77 -15.59
CA PHE A 152 -4.34 3.52 -15.48
C PHE A 152 -4.60 2.77 -14.17
N GLN A 153 -4.93 3.49 -13.10
CA GLN A 153 -5.33 2.89 -11.82
C GLN A 153 -6.87 2.81 -11.65
N ALA A 154 -7.62 3.25 -12.67
CA ALA A 154 -9.08 3.18 -12.73
C ALA A 154 -9.81 3.74 -11.49
N LEU A 155 -9.26 4.80 -10.88
CA LEU A 155 -9.91 5.41 -9.72
C LEU A 155 -11.22 6.13 -10.12
N SER A 156 -12.28 5.92 -9.33
CA SER A 156 -13.48 6.78 -9.40
C SER A 156 -13.11 8.22 -9.05
N TYR A 157 -13.95 9.20 -9.41
CA TYR A 157 -13.66 10.60 -9.05
C TYR A 157 -13.55 10.81 -7.53
N GLU A 158 -14.41 10.13 -6.77
CA GLU A 158 -14.33 10.10 -5.31
C GLU A 158 -13.00 9.53 -4.80
N ARG A 159 -12.55 8.39 -5.34
CA ARG A 159 -11.27 7.78 -4.93
C ARG A 159 -10.07 8.60 -5.37
N LEU A 160 -10.16 9.29 -6.52
CA LEU A 160 -9.12 10.21 -6.97
C LEU A 160 -9.02 11.42 -6.03
N GLN A 161 -10.15 12.00 -5.64
CA GLN A 161 -10.20 13.08 -4.65
C GLN A 161 -9.58 12.64 -3.32
N GLY A 162 -9.98 11.48 -2.81
CA GLY A 162 -9.39 10.90 -1.60
C GLY A 162 -7.88 10.70 -1.72
N ALA A 163 -7.42 10.08 -2.81
CA ALA A 163 -5.99 9.88 -3.05
C ALA A 163 -5.20 11.19 -3.11
N LEU A 164 -5.74 12.24 -3.75
CA LEU A 164 -5.06 13.54 -3.78
C LEU A 164 -5.02 14.22 -2.40
N SER A 165 -6.06 14.04 -1.59
CA SER A 165 -6.12 14.54 -0.23
C SER A 165 -5.17 13.79 0.69
N ASP A 166 -5.20 12.46 0.66
CA ASP A 166 -4.47 11.61 1.60
C ASP A 166 -2.96 11.56 1.28
N LEU A 167 -2.60 11.56 -0.01
CA LEU A 167 -1.19 11.44 -0.43
C LEU A 167 -0.49 12.80 -0.56
N PHE A 168 -1.22 13.86 -0.90
CA PHE A 168 -0.63 15.16 -1.21
C PHE A 168 -1.19 16.30 -0.35
N GLY A 169 -2.17 16.06 0.53
CA GLY A 169 -2.86 17.13 1.25
C GLY A 169 -3.66 18.06 0.33
N LEU A 170 -4.01 17.61 -0.88
CA LEU A 170 -4.68 18.44 -1.89
C LEU A 170 -6.17 18.07 -1.99
N THR A 171 -7.03 18.90 -1.40
CA THR A 171 -8.48 18.75 -1.49
C THR A 171 -9.02 19.44 -2.74
N LEU A 172 -9.54 18.64 -3.68
CA LEU A 172 -10.24 19.13 -4.88
C LEU A 172 -11.72 18.74 -4.82
N SER A 173 -12.59 19.48 -5.51
CA SER A 173 -13.93 18.99 -5.81
C SER A 173 -13.87 17.90 -6.90
N GLN A 174 -14.84 16.99 -6.94
CA GLN A 174 -14.91 15.98 -8.01
C GLN A 174 -15.16 16.58 -9.41
N GLY A 175 -15.63 17.83 -9.48
CA GLY A 175 -16.13 18.42 -10.72
C GLY A 175 -17.51 17.88 -11.07
N GLY A 176 -18.07 18.40 -12.17
CA GLY A 176 -19.31 17.92 -12.80
C GLY A 176 -19.08 17.69 -14.28
#